data_AF-A0A959P044-F1
#
_entry.id   AF-A0A959P044-F1
#
_cell.length_a   1.000
_cell.length_b   1.000
_cell.length_c   1.000
_cell.angle_alpha   90.00
_cell.angle_beta   90.00
_cell.angle_gamma   90.00
#
_symmetry.space_group_name_H-M   'P 1'
#
loop_
_entity.id
_entity.type
_entity.pdbx_description
1 polymer ?
#
loop_
_entity_poly.entity_id
_entity_poly.type
_entity_poly.pdbx_seq_one_letter_code
_entity_poly.pdbx_strand_id
1 'polypeptide(L)'
;TVWFVIQTIDGIEDVTSSIIMESTSTNSRKTYTGQVEIDENLLSGNYEVQYYVEDKIRNSGSNVVKVGTKQFKYVSAAENFAPVISDLDMPISVDKEILFSFSVFVADQNGLNDIDSVYYQVTDPSGKLILNSQNISKFPMFDNGNTAANGDETAKDGRYTVFLNYPAAAPSGE
;
A
#
# COMPACT_ATOMS: atom_id res chain seq x y z
N THR A 1 -5.66 27.88 14.65
CA THR A 1 -4.39 27.61 13.93
C THR A 1 -4.72 27.01 12.58
N VAL A 2 -3.90 27.22 11.55
CA VAL A 2 -4.07 26.55 10.25
C VAL A 2 -2.76 25.83 9.95
N TRP A 3 -2.83 24.59 9.51
CA TRP A 3 -1.65 23.80 9.15
C TRP A 3 -2.00 22.80 8.06
N PHE A 4 -0.97 22.23 7.46
CA PHE A 4 -1.12 21.06 6.61
C PHE A 4 -0.16 19.95 7.03
N VAL A 5 -0.46 18.73 6.59
CA VAL A 5 0.44 17.57 6.61
C VAL A 5 0.50 16.99 5.21
N ILE A 6 1.64 16.39 4.87
CA ILE A 6 1.82 15.58 3.66
C ILE A 6 1.92 14.13 4.12
N GLN A 7 1.17 13.26 3.46
CA GLN A 7 1.18 11.81 3.69
C GLN A 7 1.22 11.06 2.37
N THR A 8 1.62 9.79 2.42
CA THR A 8 1.40 8.83 1.33
C THR A 8 -0.10 8.70 1.01
N ILE A 9 -0.48 8.34 -0.22
CA ILE A 9 -1.91 8.26 -0.61
C ILE A 9 -2.71 7.27 0.22
N ASP A 10 -2.07 6.20 0.68
CA ASP A 10 -2.69 5.20 1.56
C ASP A 10 -2.88 5.72 3.00
N GLY A 11 -2.29 6.86 3.35
CA GLY A 11 -2.50 7.60 4.59
C GLY A 11 -1.86 6.96 5.82
N ILE A 12 -0.87 6.08 5.63
CA ILE A 12 -0.18 5.38 6.73
C ILE A 12 1.06 6.11 7.21
N GLU A 13 1.77 6.81 6.33
CA GLU A 13 2.99 7.53 6.71
C GLU A 13 2.85 9.04 6.50
N ASP A 14 2.94 9.77 7.61
CA ASP A 14 3.15 11.21 7.59
C ASP A 14 4.57 11.48 7.09
N VAL A 15 4.67 12.03 5.89
CA VAL A 15 5.92 12.51 5.29
C VAL A 15 6.44 13.73 6.03
N THR A 16 5.54 14.50 6.63
CA THR A 16 5.86 15.73 7.36
C THR A 16 5.08 15.79 8.66
N SER A 17 5.71 16.29 9.73
CA SER A 17 4.98 16.81 10.89
C SER A 17 4.07 17.98 10.50
N SER A 18 3.08 18.33 11.35
CA SER A 18 2.20 19.50 11.15
C SER A 18 2.97 20.78 10.79
N ILE A 19 2.77 21.27 9.56
CA ILE A 19 3.38 22.49 9.06
C ILE A 19 2.41 23.66 9.26
N ILE A 20 2.70 24.51 10.25
CA ILE A 20 1.88 25.68 10.56
C ILE A 20 1.94 26.68 9.39
N MET A 21 0.77 27.15 8.97
CA MET A 21 0.62 28.12 7.88
C MET A 21 0.43 29.53 8.44
N GLU A 22 1.14 30.49 7.86
CA GLU A 22 1.07 31.90 8.24
C GLU A 22 -0.02 32.62 7.45
N SER A 23 -0.77 33.51 8.12
CA SER A 23 -1.81 34.29 7.45
C SER A 23 -1.27 35.62 6.94
N THR A 24 -1.53 35.92 5.68
CA THR A 24 -1.49 37.29 5.15
C THR A 24 -2.91 37.84 5.08
N SER A 25 -3.09 39.12 5.44
CA SER A 25 -4.40 39.78 5.45
C SER A 25 -4.42 40.89 4.41
N THR A 26 -5.29 40.76 3.41
CA THR A 26 -5.77 41.89 2.61
C THR A 26 -7.20 42.20 3.03
N ASN A 27 -7.72 43.40 2.72
CA ASN A 27 -8.90 44.08 3.31
C ASN A 27 -10.28 43.37 3.26
N SER A 28 -10.34 42.03 3.28
CA SER A 28 -11.51 41.18 3.56
C SER A 28 -11.21 39.67 3.52
N ARG A 29 -9.99 39.23 3.14
CA ARG A 29 -9.63 37.82 2.98
C ARG A 29 -8.31 37.50 3.68
N LYS A 30 -8.32 36.42 4.48
CA LYS A 30 -7.10 35.81 5.00
C LYS A 30 -6.64 34.72 4.03
N THR A 31 -5.40 34.82 3.57
CA THR A 31 -4.73 33.76 2.81
C THR A 31 -3.70 33.15 3.74
N TYR A 32 -3.72 31.82 3.87
CA TYR A 32 -2.74 31.08 4.65
C TYR A 32 -1.72 30.46 3.69
N THR A 33 -0.45 30.64 3.99
CA THR A 33 0.67 30.09 3.22
C THR A 33 1.58 29.33 4.16
N GLY A 34 2.00 28.14 3.76
CA GLY A 34 3.07 27.41 4.42
C GLY A 34 4.01 26.83 3.36
N GLN A 35 5.25 26.58 3.77
CA GLN A 35 6.28 26.00 2.92
C GLN A 35 6.89 24.84 3.68
N VAL A 36 7.25 23.79 2.94
CA VAL A 36 7.99 22.64 3.46
C VAL A 36 8.97 22.18 2.40
N GLU A 37 10.14 21.75 2.83
CA GLU A 37 11.08 21.01 1.99
C GLU A 37 10.74 19.52 2.10
N ILE A 38 10.59 18.87 0.95
CA ILE A 38 10.33 17.44 0.86
C ILE A 38 11.68 16.76 0.71
N ASP A 39 11.95 15.75 1.54
CA ASP A 39 13.20 14.98 1.52
C ASP A 39 13.44 14.39 0.12
N GLU A 40 14.62 14.63 -0.45
CA GLU A 40 14.99 14.14 -1.78
C GLU A 40 15.12 12.61 -1.85
N ASN A 41 15.26 11.95 -0.69
CA ASN A 41 15.29 10.50 -0.57
C ASN A 41 13.88 9.88 -0.57
N LEU A 42 12.82 10.69 -0.50
CA LEU A 42 11.47 10.18 -0.65
C LEU A 42 11.29 9.57 -2.03
N LEU A 43 10.54 8.49 -2.12
CA LEU A 43 10.28 7.84 -3.39
C LEU A 43 9.46 8.72 -4.31
N SER A 44 9.72 8.56 -5.60
CA SER A 44 8.80 9.05 -6.62
C SER A 44 7.45 8.36 -6.45
N GLY A 45 6.38 9.13 -6.30
CA GLY A 45 5.09 8.56 -5.93
C GLY A 45 3.98 9.60 -5.88
N ASN A 46 2.77 9.13 -5.55
CA ASN A 46 1.64 10.01 -5.34
C ASN A 46 1.44 10.24 -3.83
N TYR A 47 1.24 11.51 -3.47
CA TYR A 47 1.11 11.99 -2.09
C TYR A 47 -0.15 12.83 -1.95
N GLU A 48 -0.65 12.95 -0.72
CA GLU A 48 -1.78 13.80 -0.37
C GLU A 48 -1.39 14.87 0.65
N VAL A 49 -1.73 16.12 0.34
CA VAL A 49 -1.73 17.22 1.32
C VAL A 49 -3.09 17.27 1.99
N GLN A 50 -3.13 17.23 3.32
CA GLN A 50 -4.34 17.43 4.11
C GLN A 50 -4.28 18.76 4.86
N TYR A 51 -5.33 19.59 4.73
CA TYR A 51 -5.40 20.90 5.36
C TYR A 51 -6.30 20.88 6.59
N TYR A 52 -5.84 21.46 7.68
CA TYR A 52 -6.53 21.49 8.96
C TYR A 52 -6.69 22.91 9.49
N VAL A 53 -7.81 23.12 10.17
CA VAL A 53 -8.10 24.36 10.90
C VAL A 53 -8.49 24.00 12.33
N GLU A 54 -7.84 24.65 13.27
CA GLU A 54 -8.22 24.69 14.67
C GLU A 54 -8.87 26.04 14.99
N ASP A 55 -10.12 26.02 15.46
CA ASP A 55 -10.70 27.22 16.09
C ASP A 55 -10.41 27.26 17.59
N LYS A 56 -10.51 28.46 18.15
CA LYS A 56 -10.23 28.72 19.58
C LYS A 56 -11.50 28.76 20.44
N ILE A 57 -12.65 28.34 19.91
CA ILE A 57 -13.95 28.49 20.56
C ILE A 57 -14.47 27.14 21.07
N ARG A 58 -14.33 26.08 20.26
CA ARG A 58 -14.74 24.73 20.64
C ARG A 58 -13.77 24.11 21.64
N ASN A 59 -14.28 23.16 22.43
CA ASN A 59 -13.48 22.40 23.40
C ASN A 59 -12.38 21.58 22.70
N SER A 60 -11.24 21.43 23.38
CA SER A 60 -10.12 20.59 22.94
C SER A 60 -10.62 19.20 22.56
N GLY A 61 -10.31 18.77 21.33
CA GLY A 61 -10.72 17.48 20.75
C GLY A 61 -11.84 17.56 19.71
N SER A 62 -12.59 18.67 19.66
CA SER A 62 -13.56 18.95 18.58
C SER A 62 -13.27 20.25 17.84
N ASN A 63 -12.21 20.95 18.25
CA ASN A 63 -11.81 22.24 17.73
C ASN A 63 -10.99 22.15 16.43
N VAL A 64 -10.53 20.95 16.06
CA VAL A 64 -9.77 20.67 14.84
C VAL A 64 -10.67 20.07 13.76
N VAL A 65 -10.60 20.61 12.54
CA VAL A 65 -11.36 20.11 11.38
C VAL A 65 -10.44 20.01 10.16
N LYS A 66 -10.51 18.89 9.43
CA LYS A 66 -9.93 18.76 8.10
C LYS A 66 -10.81 19.51 7.10
N VAL A 67 -10.25 20.51 6.43
CA VAL A 67 -11.00 21.44 5.56
C VAL A 67 -10.77 21.21 4.07
N GLY A 68 -9.83 20.34 3.71
CA GLY A 68 -9.58 19.97 2.32
C GLY A 68 -8.42 19.00 2.17
N THR A 69 -8.31 18.41 0.97
CA THR A 69 -7.16 17.61 0.56
C THR A 69 -6.73 17.97 -0.86
N LYS A 70 -5.47 17.68 -1.21
CA LYS A 70 -4.94 17.81 -2.56
C LYS A 70 -3.89 16.75 -2.84
N GLN A 71 -4.09 15.96 -3.89
CA GLN A 71 -3.11 14.99 -4.36
C GLN A 71 -2.10 15.63 -5.32
N PHE A 72 -0.85 15.17 -5.25
CA PHE A 72 0.22 15.53 -6.17
C PHE A 72 1.16 14.34 -6.41
N LYS A 73 1.85 14.34 -7.55
CA LYS A 73 2.91 13.37 -7.85
C LYS A 73 4.27 14.03 -7.54
N TYR A 74 5.05 13.41 -6.67
CA TYR A 74 6.43 13.77 -6.41
C TYR A 74 7.34 12.89 -7.27
N VAL A 75 8.38 13.48 -7.86
CA VAL A 75 9.40 12.78 -8.62
C VAL A 75 10.73 13.15 -7.99
N SER A 76 11.36 12.19 -7.34
CA SER A 76 12.65 12.34 -6.67
C SER A 76 13.80 11.90 -7.57
N ALA A 77 15.01 12.24 -7.13
CA ALA A 77 16.25 11.71 -7.72
C ALA A 77 16.68 10.37 -7.09
N ALA A 78 15.91 9.83 -6.14
CA ALA A 78 16.23 8.59 -5.47
C ALA A 78 16.32 7.43 -6.49
N GLU A 79 17.34 6.57 -6.31
CA GLU A 79 17.48 5.37 -7.13
C GLU A 79 16.30 4.44 -6.88
N ASN A 80 15.77 3.85 -7.95
CA ASN A 80 14.75 2.81 -7.90
C ASN A 80 15.42 1.45 -8.05
N PHE A 81 15.24 0.59 -7.06
CA PHE A 81 15.77 -0.76 -6.98
C PHE A 81 14.67 -1.76 -7.37
N ALA A 82 15.08 -2.93 -7.84
CA ALA A 82 14.11 -3.99 -8.10
C ALA A 82 13.74 -4.69 -6.79
N PRO A 83 12.47 -5.08 -6.58
CA PRO A 83 12.07 -5.85 -5.42
C PRO A 83 12.69 -7.24 -5.46
N VAL A 84 12.96 -7.78 -4.27
CA VAL A 84 13.45 -9.14 -4.05
C VAL A 84 12.33 -9.99 -3.47
N ILE A 85 12.04 -11.11 -4.12
CA ILE A 85 11.09 -12.12 -3.63
C ILE A 85 11.88 -13.26 -2.98
N SER A 86 11.50 -13.63 -1.76
CA SER A 86 12.20 -14.60 -0.91
C SER A 86 11.23 -15.36 -0.01
N ASP A 87 11.76 -16.25 0.84
CA ASP A 87 11.03 -16.97 1.90
C ASP A 87 9.69 -17.56 1.45
N LEU A 88 9.74 -18.27 0.32
CA LEU A 88 8.62 -19.05 -0.17
C LEU A 88 8.18 -20.04 0.90
N ASP A 89 6.93 -19.90 1.34
CA ASP A 89 6.28 -20.80 2.27
C ASP A 89 5.03 -21.41 1.63
N MET A 90 5.11 -22.72 1.40
CA MET A 90 4.07 -23.53 0.79
C MET A 90 4.26 -24.98 1.25
N PRO A 91 3.17 -25.73 1.52
CA PRO A 91 3.27 -27.15 1.78
C PRO A 91 3.92 -27.91 0.62
N ILE A 92 4.76 -28.90 0.94
CA ILE A 92 5.40 -29.79 -0.06
C ILE A 92 4.42 -30.71 -0.78
N SER A 93 3.25 -30.94 -0.18
CA SER A 93 2.17 -31.77 -0.69
C SER A 93 0.86 -31.24 -0.14
N VAL A 94 -0.18 -31.28 -0.97
CA VAL A 94 -1.51 -30.80 -0.62
C VAL A 94 -2.55 -31.78 -1.12
N ASP A 95 -3.56 -32.00 -0.29
CA ASP A 95 -4.72 -32.80 -0.69
C ASP A 95 -5.66 -31.96 -1.56
N LYS A 96 -6.37 -32.64 -2.46
CA LYS A 96 -7.43 -32.02 -3.25
C LYS A 96 -8.55 -31.56 -2.33
N GLU A 97 -9.22 -30.47 -2.73
CA GLU A 97 -10.35 -29.86 -2.02
C GLU A 97 -10.03 -29.37 -0.60
N ILE A 98 -8.77 -29.47 -0.17
CA ILE A 98 -8.28 -28.91 1.08
C ILE A 98 -7.67 -27.53 0.81
N LEU A 99 -8.04 -26.57 1.65
CA LEU A 99 -7.52 -25.22 1.61
C LEU A 99 -6.10 -25.21 2.20
N PHE A 100 -5.17 -24.54 1.54
CA PHE A 100 -3.81 -24.31 2.03
C PHE A 100 -3.36 -22.88 1.71
N SER A 101 -2.36 -22.40 2.44
CA SER A 101 -1.75 -21.09 2.20
C SER A 101 -0.51 -21.21 1.31
N PHE A 102 -0.31 -20.17 0.51
CA PHE A 102 0.88 -19.91 -0.26
C PHE A 102 1.33 -18.49 0.06
N SER A 103 2.57 -18.31 0.51
CA SER A 103 3.10 -16.98 0.81
C SER A 103 4.55 -16.82 0.38
N VAL A 104 4.92 -15.56 0.10
CA VAL A 104 6.28 -15.13 -0.19
C VAL A 104 6.58 -13.84 0.55
N PHE A 105 7.84 -13.64 0.91
CA PHE A 105 8.30 -12.36 1.43
C PHE A 105 8.83 -11.50 0.30
N VAL A 106 8.38 -10.25 0.24
CA VAL A 106 8.84 -9.26 -0.73
C VAL A 106 9.53 -8.15 0.03
N ALA A 107 10.78 -7.89 -0.33
CA ALA A 107 11.56 -6.78 0.20
C ALA A 107 11.92 -5.85 -0.95
N ASP A 108 11.76 -4.55 -0.74
CA ASP A 108 12.25 -3.54 -1.64
C ASP A 108 13.04 -2.50 -0.82
N GLN A 109 14.21 -2.10 -1.33
CA GLN A 109 15.04 -1.08 -0.68
C GLN A 109 14.34 0.28 -0.67
N ASN A 110 13.46 0.51 -1.64
CA ASN A 110 12.61 1.68 -1.72
C ASN A 110 11.40 1.60 -0.76
N GLY A 111 11.11 0.42 -0.19
CA GLY A 111 9.91 0.16 0.60
C GLY A 111 8.78 -0.40 -0.26
N LEU A 112 7.71 -0.87 0.35
CA LEU A 112 6.68 -1.64 -0.37
C LEU A 112 5.69 -0.77 -1.18
N ASN A 113 5.76 0.55 -1.02
CA ASN A 113 4.73 1.47 -1.50
C ASN A 113 4.76 1.72 -3.02
N ASP A 114 5.88 1.42 -3.69
CA ASP A 114 6.02 1.52 -5.14
C ASP A 114 5.86 0.17 -5.86
N ILE A 115 5.60 -0.90 -5.11
CA ILE A 115 5.24 -2.21 -5.66
C ILE A 115 3.81 -2.16 -6.20
N ASP A 116 3.68 -2.27 -7.53
CA ASP A 116 2.37 -2.24 -8.21
C ASP A 116 1.52 -3.48 -7.90
N SER A 117 2.11 -4.68 -7.97
CA SER A 117 1.43 -5.93 -7.63
C SER A 117 2.38 -7.10 -7.39
N VAL A 118 1.93 -8.03 -6.55
CA VAL A 118 2.55 -9.35 -6.36
C VAL A 118 1.55 -10.41 -6.83
N TYR A 119 2.01 -11.35 -7.65
CA TYR A 119 1.16 -12.38 -8.22
C TYR A 119 1.90 -13.71 -8.34
N TYR A 120 1.13 -14.80 -8.39
CA TYR A 120 1.61 -16.13 -8.73
C TYR A 120 1.07 -16.59 -10.08
N GLN A 121 1.76 -17.57 -10.64
CA GLN A 121 1.36 -18.27 -11.86
C GLN A 121 1.50 -19.77 -11.60
N VAL A 122 0.61 -20.57 -12.19
CA VAL A 122 0.63 -22.02 -12.04
C VAL A 122 0.81 -22.65 -13.41
N THR A 123 1.72 -23.61 -13.53
CA THR A 123 1.87 -24.46 -14.71
C THR A 123 1.47 -25.88 -14.37
N ASP A 124 0.83 -26.57 -15.31
CA ASP A 124 0.62 -28.01 -15.20
C ASP A 124 1.95 -28.79 -15.37
N PRO A 125 1.99 -30.11 -15.12
CA PRO A 125 3.21 -30.90 -15.29
C PRO A 125 3.78 -30.91 -16.72
N SER A 126 3.00 -30.52 -17.74
CA SER A 126 3.49 -30.35 -19.12
C SER A 126 4.18 -29.00 -19.35
N GLY A 127 4.20 -28.12 -18.34
CA GLY A 127 4.70 -26.75 -18.43
C GLY A 127 3.68 -25.76 -19.01
N LYS A 128 2.44 -26.19 -19.26
CA LYS A 128 1.40 -25.30 -19.78
C LYS A 128 0.86 -24.42 -18.66
N LEU A 129 0.81 -23.11 -18.93
CA LEU A 129 0.24 -22.12 -18.02
C LEU A 129 -1.25 -22.37 -17.79
N ILE A 130 -1.66 -22.46 -16.53
CA ILE A 130 -3.05 -22.55 -16.11
C ILE A 130 -3.69 -21.16 -16.20
N LEU A 131 -4.84 -21.10 -16.85
CA LEU A 131 -5.65 -19.89 -17.00
C LEU A 131 -6.98 -20.08 -16.25
N ASN A 132 -7.52 -19.00 -15.69
CA ASN A 132 -8.91 -19.02 -15.23
C ASN A 132 -9.90 -18.92 -16.41
N SER A 133 -11.19 -18.93 -16.09
CA SER A 133 -12.29 -18.80 -17.08
C SER A 133 -12.28 -17.48 -17.87
N GLN A 134 -11.48 -16.50 -17.45
CA GLN A 134 -11.31 -15.20 -18.10
C GLN A 134 -9.98 -15.09 -18.86
N ASN A 135 -9.25 -16.20 -19.06
CA ASN A 135 -7.92 -16.24 -19.68
C ASN A 135 -6.84 -15.46 -18.92
N ILE A 136 -6.97 -15.32 -17.60
CA ILE A 136 -5.97 -14.67 -16.75
C ILE A 136 -5.03 -15.74 -16.17
N SER A 137 -3.74 -15.45 -16.19
CA SER A 137 -2.66 -16.33 -15.68
C SER A 137 -1.85 -15.77 -14.52
N LYS A 138 -2.08 -14.49 -14.17
CA LYS A 138 -1.43 -13.80 -13.05
C LYS A 138 -2.47 -13.64 -11.95
N PHE A 139 -2.33 -14.44 -10.91
CA PHE A 139 -3.27 -14.47 -9.79
C PHE A 139 -2.71 -13.63 -8.64
N PRO A 140 -3.46 -12.65 -8.12
CA PRO A 140 -2.94 -11.73 -7.13
C PRO A 140 -2.64 -12.42 -5.79
N MET A 141 -1.64 -11.89 -5.09
CA MET A 141 -1.34 -12.16 -3.69
C MET A 141 -1.52 -10.87 -2.89
N PHE A 142 -1.73 -10.99 -1.58
CA PHE A 142 -2.18 -9.86 -0.77
C PHE A 142 -1.40 -9.73 0.54
N ASP A 143 -1.06 -8.49 0.90
CA ASP A 143 -0.45 -8.08 2.16
C ASP A 143 -1.37 -7.03 2.82
N ASN A 144 -2.53 -7.49 3.29
CA ASN A 144 -3.66 -6.67 3.76
C ASN A 144 -4.22 -7.06 5.15
N GLY A 145 -3.58 -7.99 5.86
CA GLY A 145 -3.97 -8.49 7.18
C GLY A 145 -5.31 -9.21 7.22
N ASN A 146 -5.75 -9.80 6.11
CA ASN A 146 -7.04 -10.49 6.02
C ASN A 146 -6.92 -12.01 6.18
N THR A 147 -6.73 -12.45 7.41
CA THR A 147 -6.49 -13.86 7.74
C THR A 147 -7.61 -14.78 7.28
N ALA A 148 -8.87 -14.29 7.23
CA ALA A 148 -10.01 -15.09 6.82
C ALA A 148 -10.12 -15.26 5.29
N ALA A 149 -9.75 -14.25 4.50
CA ALA A 149 -9.96 -14.27 3.05
C ALA A 149 -8.76 -14.85 2.29
N ASN A 150 -7.53 -14.58 2.76
CA ASN A 150 -6.32 -14.93 2.04
C ASN A 150 -5.21 -15.51 2.94
N GLY A 151 -5.41 -15.58 4.25
CA GLY A 151 -4.44 -16.17 5.18
C GLY A 151 -3.36 -15.21 5.65
N ASP A 152 -3.46 -13.93 5.29
CA ASP A 152 -2.51 -12.92 5.74
C ASP A 152 -2.79 -12.47 7.19
N GLU A 153 -1.79 -12.56 8.07
CA GLU A 153 -1.92 -12.25 9.49
C GLU A 153 -1.65 -10.78 9.80
N THR A 154 -0.72 -10.14 9.09
CA THR A 154 -0.25 -8.80 9.40
C THR A 154 -0.18 -7.96 8.13
N ALA A 155 -1.00 -6.92 8.05
CA ALA A 155 -0.98 -6.01 6.90
C ALA A 155 0.32 -5.20 6.82
N LYS A 156 0.84 -5.07 5.60
CA LYS A 156 2.01 -4.28 5.20
C LYS A 156 3.33 -4.74 5.82
N ASP A 157 3.48 -6.02 6.10
CA ASP A 157 4.73 -6.55 6.63
C ASP A 157 5.67 -7.10 5.53
N GLY A 158 5.23 -7.07 4.26
CA GLY A 158 5.96 -7.62 3.12
C GLY A 158 5.66 -9.08 2.84
N ARG A 159 4.81 -9.75 3.64
CA ARG A 159 4.38 -11.13 3.42
C ARG A 159 3.08 -11.16 2.64
N TYR A 160 3.20 -11.38 1.34
CA TYR A 160 2.04 -11.55 0.48
C TYR A 160 1.53 -12.98 0.57
N THR A 161 0.24 -13.14 0.87
CA THR A 161 -0.38 -14.45 1.11
C THR A 161 -1.63 -14.63 0.26
N VAL A 162 -1.92 -15.89 -0.09
CA VAL A 162 -3.17 -16.30 -0.73
C VAL A 162 -3.58 -17.70 -0.26
N PHE A 163 -4.89 -17.93 -0.17
CA PHE A 163 -5.43 -19.27 -0.01
C PHE A 163 -5.68 -19.93 -1.36
N LEU A 164 -5.29 -21.20 -1.47
CA LEU A 164 -5.46 -22.03 -2.64
C LEU A 164 -6.15 -23.33 -2.26
N ASN A 165 -6.83 -23.93 -3.23
CA ASN A 165 -7.23 -25.33 -3.19
C ASN A 165 -7.16 -25.91 -4.61
N TYR A 166 -6.96 -27.22 -4.70
CA TYR A 166 -7.08 -27.91 -5.98
C TYR A 166 -8.47 -28.52 -6.10
N PRO A 167 -9.18 -28.37 -7.24
CA PRO A 167 -10.47 -29.03 -7.44
C PRO A 167 -10.30 -30.55 -7.50
N ALA A 168 -11.35 -31.33 -7.20
CA ALA A 168 -11.32 -32.79 -7.29
C ALA A 168 -10.79 -33.33 -8.63
N ALA A 169 -11.12 -32.63 -9.73
CA ALA A 169 -10.71 -32.97 -11.09
C ALA A 169 -9.25 -32.63 -11.44
N ALA A 170 -8.50 -31.97 -10.54
CA ALA A 170 -7.11 -31.66 -10.77
C ALA A 170 -6.28 -32.96 -10.95
N PRO A 171 -5.31 -32.99 -11.89
CA PRO A 171 -4.37 -34.10 -11.98
C PRO A 171 -3.58 -34.24 -10.68
N SER A 172 -3.34 -35.45 -10.20
CA SER A 172 -2.34 -35.70 -9.15
C SER A 172 -0.95 -35.74 -9.79
N GLY A 173 0.02 -35.08 -9.16
CA GLY A 173 1.43 -35.32 -9.45
C GLY A 173 1.92 -36.51 -8.61
N GLU A 174 2.61 -37.45 -9.24
CA GLU A 174 3.54 -38.36 -8.56
C GLU A 174 4.94 -37.75 -8.54
#